data_AF-A0A7J8N9R8-F1
#
_entry.id   AF-A0A7J8N9R8-F1
#
_cell.length_a   1.000
_cell.length_b   1.000
_cell.length_c   1.000
_cell.angle_alpha   90.00
_cell.angle_beta   90.00
_cell.angle_gamma   90.00
#
_symmetry.space_group_name_H-M   'P 1'
#
loop_
_entity.id
_entity.type
_entity.pdbx_description
1 polymer ?
#
loop_
_entity_poly.entity_id
_entity_poly.type
_entity_poly.pdbx_seq_one_letter_code
_entity_poly.pdbx_strand_id
1 'polypeptide(L)' 'MRLCKSIALDQNIAKFLQAKSTANVMLAQAKTKKEYKKVIVEMLSSIDSEPEDEKSLASSIKTVDLTMIPT' A
#
# COMPACT_ATOMS: atom_id res chain seq x y z
N MET A 1 20.48 -4.55 7.65
CA MET A 1 19.04 -4.67 7.31
C MET A 1 18.60 -3.48 6.45
N ARG A 2 18.20 -3.71 5.19
CA ARG A 2 17.50 -2.71 4.34
C ARG A 2 16.15 -3.26 3.85
N LEU A 3 15.40 -3.92 4.73
CA LEU A 3 14.10 -4.51 4.38
C LEU A 3 12.98 -3.46 4.30
N CYS A 4 13.16 -2.28 4.93
CA CYS A 4 12.11 -1.25 5.02
C CYS A 4 11.74 -0.61 3.67
N LYS A 5 12.65 -0.56 2.69
CA LYS A 5 12.36 0.04 1.37
C LYS A 5 11.48 -0.83 0.48
N SER A 6 11.51 -2.14 0.68
CA SER A 6 10.72 -3.10 -0.13
C SER A 6 9.24 -3.05 0.25
N ILE A 7 8.92 -2.90 1.53
CA ILE A 7 7.53 -2.96 2.03
C ILE A 7 6.72 -1.72 1.60
N ALA A 8 7.32 -0.53 1.69
CA ALA A 8 6.67 0.71 1.25
C ALA A 8 6.48 0.78 -0.28
N LEU A 9 7.43 0.21 -1.04
CA LEU A 9 7.30 0.07 -2.49
C LEU A 9 6.16 -0.89 -2.85
N ASP A 10 6.02 -1.98 -2.10
CA ASP A 10 4.98 -3.00 -2.28
C ASP A 10 3.56 -2.45 -2.05
N GLN A 11 3.35 -1.68 -0.98
CA GLN A 11 2.06 -1.07 -0.68
C GLN A 11 1.63 -0.01 -1.71
N ASN A 12 2.55 0.84 -2.17
CA ASN A 12 2.24 1.84 -3.20
C ASN A 12 1.94 1.20 -4.55
N ILE A 13 2.69 0.15 -4.93
CA ILE A 13 2.40 -0.62 -6.14
C ILE A 13 1.05 -1.32 -6.02
N ALA A 14 0.73 -1.93 -4.88
CA ALA A 14 -0.55 -2.59 -4.65
C ALA A 14 -1.73 -1.62 -4.75
N LYS A 15 -1.65 -0.44 -4.12
CA LYS A 15 -2.66 0.62 -4.22
C LYS A 15 -2.86 1.09 -5.65
N PHE A 16 -1.77 1.32 -6.39
CA PHE A 16 -1.85 1.70 -7.80
C PHE A 16 -2.54 0.62 -8.66
N LEU A 17 -2.16 -0.64 -8.48
CA LEU A 17 -2.76 -1.76 -9.22
C LEU A 17 -4.24 -1.92 -8.90
N GLN A 18 -4.63 -1.77 -7.64
CA GLN A 18 -6.02 -1.81 -7.20
C GLN A 18 -6.83 -0.66 -7.81
N ALA A 19 -6.37 0.58 -7.66
CA ALA A 19 -7.04 1.76 -8.22
C ALA A 19 -7.19 1.64 -9.75
N LYS A 20 -6.15 1.17 -10.45
CA LYS A 20 -6.18 0.91 -11.89
C LYS A 20 -7.19 -0.17 -12.27
N SER A 21 -7.24 -1.28 -11.53
CA SER A 21 -8.17 -2.37 -11.79
C SER A 21 -9.63 -1.91 -11.64
N THR A 22 -9.96 -1.23 -10.54
CA THR A 22 -11.29 -0.66 -10.30
C THR A 22 -11.67 0.35 -11.37
N ALA A 23 -10.76 1.27 -11.72
CA ALA A 23 -11.00 2.25 -12.77
C ALA A 23 -11.31 1.57 -14.12
N ASN A 24 -10.58 0.52 -14.50
CA ASN A 24 -10.85 -0.21 -15.74
C ASN A 24 -12.26 -0.82 -15.80
N VAL A 25 -12.74 -1.39 -14.69
CA VAL A 25 -14.11 -1.93 -14.62
C VAL A 25 -15.14 -0.82 -14.82
N MET A 26 -14.95 0.33 -14.18
CA MET A 26 -15.84 1.48 -14.31
C MET A 26 -15.78 2.10 -15.72
N LEU A 27 -14.58 2.19 -16.31
CA LEU A 27 -14.38 2.69 -17.68
C LEU A 27 -15.06 1.80 -18.72
N ALA A 28 -15.05 0.48 -18.53
CA ALA A 28 -15.76 -0.46 -19.41
C ALA A 28 -17.29 -0.24 -19.41
N GLN A 29 -17.83 0.36 -18.34
CA GLN A 29 -19.25 0.65 -18.20
C GLN A 29 -19.62 2.10 -18.54
N ALA A 30 -18.63 2.99 -18.68
CA ALA A 30 -18.86 4.41 -18.95
C ALA A 30 -19.42 4.62 -20.36
N LYS A 31 -20.50 5.39 -20.49
CA LYS A 31 -21.19 5.66 -21.77
C LYS A 31 -20.95 7.07 -22.28
N THR A 32 -20.51 7.97 -21.40
CA THR A 32 -20.33 9.38 -21.70
C THR A 32 -18.91 9.85 -21.40
N LYS A 33 -18.48 10.89 -22.13
CA LYS A 33 -17.19 11.57 -21.88
C LYS A 33 -17.08 12.11 -20.45
N LYS A 34 -18.20 12.52 -19.85
CA LYS A 34 -18.25 13.02 -18.47
C LYS A 34 -17.95 11.92 -17.46
N GLU A 35 -18.56 10.75 -17.63
CA GLU A 35 -18.31 9.57 -16.78
C GLU A 35 -16.85 9.11 -16.90
N TYR A 36 -16.32 9.04 -18.13
CA TYR A 36 -14.92 8.69 -18.36
C TYR A 36 -13.97 9.61 -17.58
N LYS A 37 -14.17 10.93 -17.70
CA LYS A 37 -13.36 11.92 -16.97
C LYS A 37 -13.48 11.77 -15.46
N LYS A 38 -14.69 11.51 -14.94
CA LYS A 38 -14.93 11.31 -13.51
C LYS A 38 -14.10 10.14 -12.97
N VAL A 39 -14.14 8.99 -13.65
CA VAL A 39 -13.41 7.78 -13.24
C VAL A 39 -11.90 8.01 -13.21
N ILE A 40 -11.35 8.71 -14.21
CA ILE A 40 -9.91 9.03 -14.24
C ILE A 40 -9.50 9.95 -13.09
N VAL A 41 -10.29 10.99 -12.81
CA VAL A 41 -10.01 11.92 -11.69
C VAL A 41 -10.04 11.20 -10.35
N GLU A 42 -11.00 10.31 -10.14
CA GLU A 42 -11.15 9.52 -8.91
C GLU A 42 -9.99 8.52 -8.73
N MET A 43 -9.57 7.85 -9.81
CA MET A 43 -8.40 6.98 -9.79
C MET A 43 -7.12 7.72 -9.38
N LEU A 44 -6.86 8.89 -9.98
CA LEU A 44 -5.68 9.70 -9.67
C LEU A 44 -5.69 10.17 -8.22
N SER A 45 -6.84 10.66 -7.75
CA SER A 45 -7.02 11.09 -6.36
C SER A 45 -6.77 9.96 -5.35
N SER A 46 -7.09 8.71 -5.72
CA SER A 46 -6.86 7.53 -4.88
C SER A 46 -5.38 7.11 -4.79
N ILE A 47 -4.58 7.50 -5.78
CA ILE A 47 -3.14 7.23 -5.84
C ILE A 47 -2.37 8.32 -5.08
N ASP A 48 -2.83 9.56 -5.12
CA ASP A 48 -2.21 10.71 -4.45
C ASP A 48 -2.48 10.74 -2.92
N SER A 49 -3.37 9.88 -2.42
CA SER A 49 -3.62 9.75 -0.97
C SER A 49 -2.48 9.01 -0.28
N GLU A 50 -1.68 9.74 0.51
CA GLU A 50 -0.57 9.21 1.31
C GLU A 50 -1.08 8.11 2.26
N PRO A 51 -0.34 6.99 2.47
CA PRO A 51 -0.69 6.06 3.52
C PRO A 51 -0.60 6.77 4.88
N GLU A 52 -1.75 6.94 5.54
CA GLU A 52 -1.75 7.06 7.00
C GLU A 52 -1.26 5.71 7.53
N ASP A 53 0.07 5.55 7.63
CA ASP A 53 0.70 4.48 8.41
C ASP A 53 0.32 4.73 9.88
N GLU A 54 -0.91 4.33 10.23
CA GLU A 54 -1.33 4.25 11.61
C GLU A 54 -0.41 3.28 12.33
N LYS A 55 0.51 3.88 13.07
CA LYS A 55 1.15 3.34 14.26
C LYS A 55 2.00 2.10 13.98
N SER A 56 3.29 2.37 13.78
CA SER A 56 4.41 1.49 14.12
C SER A 56 4.03 0.58 15.30
N LEU A 57 3.64 -0.66 14.99
CA LEU A 57 3.48 -1.70 16.00
C LEU A 57 4.90 -2.06 16.43
N ALA A 58 5.32 -1.39 17.50
CA ALA A 58 6.55 -1.63 18.22
C ALA A 58 6.76 -3.14 18.40
N SER A 59 7.64 -3.71 17.57
CA SER A 59 8.07 -5.10 17.71
C SER A 59 8.91 -5.20 18.99
N SER A 60 8.27 -5.63 20.07
CA SER A 60 8.91 -5.91 21.36
C SER A 60 9.74 -7.18 21.23
N ILE A 61 10.99 -7.05 20.77
CA ILE A 61 11.97 -8.13 20.74
C ILE A 61 12.35 -8.46 22.19
N LYS A 62 11.85 -9.57 22.73
CA LYS A 62 12.38 -10.16 23.97
C LYS A 62 13.66 -10.92 23.62
N THR A 63 14.81 -10.40 24.02
CA THR A 63 16.09 -11.12 23.97
C THR A 63 16.06 -12.26 24.98
N VAL A 64 16.22 -13.50 24.52
CA VAL A 64 16.52 -14.64 25.40
C VAL A 64 18.02 -14.61 25.68
N ASP A 65 18.37 -14.40 26.94
CA ASP A 65 19.75 -14.45 27.42
C ASP A 65 20.24 -15.91 27.44
N LEU A 66 21.33 -16.19 26.76
CA LEU A 66 21.94 -17.52 26.62
C LEU A 66 23.33 -17.53 27.26
N THR A 67 23.40 -17.24 28.56
CA THR A 67 24.60 -17.52 29.36
C THR A 67 24.39 -18.74 30.24
N MET A 68 24.58 -19.93 29.69
CA MET A 68 24.86 -21.15 30.45
C MET A 68 25.84 -22.01 29.63
N ILE A 69 27.12 -21.66 29.68
CA ILE A 69 28.20 -22.61 29.40
C ILE A 69 28.72 -23.04 30.78
N PRO A 70 28.45 -24.27 31.26
CA PRO A 70 29.19 -24.81 32.39
C PRO A 70 30.56 -25.26 31.89
N THR A 71 31.59 -24.83 32.61
CA THR A 71 32.99 -25.23 32.45
C THR A 71 33.21 -26.63 33.02
#